data_AF-A0A1F4ASV0-F1
#
_entry.id   AF-A0A1F4ASV0-F1
#
_cell.length_a   1.000
_cell.length_b   1.000
_cell.length_c   1.000
_cell.angle_alpha   90.00
_cell.angle_beta   90.00
_cell.angle_gamma   90.00
#
_symmetry.space_group_name_H-M   'P 1'
#
loop_
_entity.id
_entity.type
_entity.pdbx_description
1 polymer ?
#
loop_
_entity_poly.entity_id
_entity_poly.type
_entity_poly.pdbx_seq_one_letter_code
_entity_poly.pdbx_strand_id
1 'polypeptide(L)' 'MAKPVVNIADIELQPRAAAPTGPAADRYDAKIGRIGAGIGAKQLGYNVAAVAPGEEKPKMFRYLGRESQSVDYWEGE' A
#
# COMPACT_ATOMS: atom_id res chain seq x y z
N MET A 1 19.56 13.66 1.10
CA MET A 1 19.34 13.39 -0.34
C MET A 1 18.60 12.08 -0.47
N ALA A 2 17.65 11.99 -1.42
CA ALA A 2 17.02 10.73 -1.77
C ALA A 2 18.05 9.77 -2.36
N LYS A 3 17.97 8.49 -2.01
CA LYS A 3 18.83 7.43 -2.55
C LYS A 3 17.98 6.59 -3.52
N PRO A 4 18.27 6.58 -4.83
CA PRO A 4 17.44 5.85 -5.80
C PRO A 4 17.43 4.34 -5.57
N VAL A 5 18.36 3.82 -4.77
CA VAL A 5 18.44 2.42 -4.33
C VAL A 5 18.43 2.38 -2.80
N VAL A 6 17.61 1.49 -2.24
CA VAL A 6 17.53 1.21 -0.81
C VAL A 6 17.67 -0.29 -0.58
N ASN A 7 18.36 -0.68 0.49
CA ASN A 7 18.40 -2.07 0.92
C ASN A 7 17.09 -2.41 1.67
N ILE A 8 16.45 -3.51 1.28
CA ILE A 8 15.20 -3.96 1.88
C ILE A 8 15.38 -4.27 3.38
N ALA A 9 16.57 -4.74 3.78
CA ALA A 9 16.90 -5.04 5.17
C ALA A 9 16.87 -3.81 6.09
N ASP A 10 17.03 -2.60 5.52
CA ASP A 10 17.06 -1.34 6.27
C ASP A 10 15.67 -0.70 6.38
N ILE A 11 14.64 -1.31 5.77
CA ILE A 11 13.27 -0.77 5.78
C ILE A 11 12.61 -1.12 7.11
N GLU A 12 12.24 -0.10 7.88
CA GLU A 12 11.42 -0.28 9.07
C GLU A 12 10.02 -0.76 8.67
N LEU A 13 9.62 -1.92 9.20
CA LEU A 13 8.32 -2.54 8.97
C LEU A 13 7.40 -2.26 10.15
N GLN A 14 6.31 -1.54 9.88
CA GLN A 14 5.33 -1.18 10.90
C GLN A 14 4.03 -1.97 10.70
N PRO A 15 3.27 -2.26 11.77
CA PRO A 15 1.92 -2.78 11.65
C PRO A 15 1.07 -1.88 10.75
N ARG A 16 0.15 -2.48 9.99
CA ARG A 16 -0.78 -1.71 9.18
C ARG A 16 -1.73 -0.91 10.09
N ALA A 17 -1.86 0.39 9.83
CA ALA A 17 -2.74 1.28 10.61
C ALA A 17 -4.22 0.85 10.63
N ALA A 18 -4.68 0.18 9.56
CA ALA A 18 -6.00 -0.45 9.48
C ALA A 18 -5.81 -1.94 9.17
N ALA A 19 -5.39 -2.69 10.18
CA ALA A 19 -5.27 -4.14 10.10
C ALA A 19 -6.66 -4.80 9.97
N PRO A 20 -6.78 -5.92 9.24
CA PRO A 20 -8.02 -6.67 9.19
C PRO A 20 -8.39 -7.23 10.57
N THR A 21 -9.69 -7.40 10.79
CA THR A 21 -10.26 -7.96 12.01
C THR A 21 -11.16 -9.14 11.68
N GLY A 22 -11.48 -9.96 12.69
CA GLY A 22 -12.32 -11.15 12.51
C GLY A 22 -11.69 -12.21 11.59
N PRO A 23 -12.47 -13.03 10.87
CA PRO A 23 -11.96 -14.14 10.06
C PRO A 23 -10.98 -13.76 8.93
N ALA A 24 -10.90 -12.48 8.59
CA ALA A 24 -9.92 -11.98 7.63
C ALA A 24 -8.52 -11.85 8.25
N ALA A 25 -8.42 -11.60 9.57
CA ALA A 25 -7.14 -11.52 10.28
C ALA A 25 -6.40 -12.87 10.27
N ASP A 26 -7.12 -13.99 10.16
CA ASP A 26 -6.53 -15.32 10.11
C ASP A 26 -5.87 -15.64 8.76
N ARG A 27 -6.19 -14.88 7.71
CA ARG A 27 -5.74 -15.13 6.33
C ARG A 27 -4.84 -14.04 5.79
N TYR A 28 -4.98 -12.83 6.31
CA TYR A 28 -4.33 -11.64 5.80
C TYR A 28 -3.73 -10.85 6.96
N ASP A 29 -2.42 -10.91 7.14
CA ASP A 29 -1.67 -9.87 7.87
C ASP A 29 -0.48 -9.40 7.03
N ALA A 30 -0.07 -8.16 7.25
CA ALA A 30 1.11 -7.61 6.62
C ALA A 30 1.68 -6.45 7.43
N LYS A 31 3.01 -6.47 7.61
CA LYS A 31 3.75 -5.29 8.02
C LYS A 31 4.16 -4.48 6.79
N ILE A 32 4.06 -3.15 6.89
CA ILE A 32 4.29 -2.23 5.79
C ILE A 32 5.51 -1.36 6.10
N GLY A 33 6.43 -1.29 5.13
CA GLY A 33 7.54 -0.34 5.13
C GLY A 33 7.38 0.67 3.99
N ARG A 34 7.35 1.97 4.29
CA ARG A 34 7.20 3.03 3.28
C ARG A 34 8.57 3.40 2.69
N ILE A 35 8.69 3.40 1.36
CA ILE A 35 9.96 3.69 0.67
C ILE A 35 9.94 4.93 -0.21
N GLY A 36 8.76 5.46 -0.57
CA GLY A 36 8.61 6.50 -1.60
C GLY A 36 9.50 7.73 -1.40
N ALA A 37 9.48 8.32 -0.20
CA ALA A 37 10.31 9.49 0.11
C ALA A 37 11.82 9.16 0.09
N GLY A 38 12.20 7.97 0.57
CA GLY A 38 13.59 7.51 0.61
C GLY A 38 14.20 7.37 -0.77
N ILE A 39 13.42 6.93 -1.76
CA ILE A 39 13.84 6.77 -3.16
C ILE A 39 13.58 7.99 -4.06
N GLY A 40 13.02 9.06 -3.51
CA GLY A 40 12.77 10.30 -4.26
C GLY A 40 11.51 10.27 -5.14
N ALA A 41 10.59 9.35 -4.88
CA ALA A 41 9.32 9.31 -5.58
C ALA A 41 8.42 10.50 -5.19
N LYS A 42 7.73 11.07 -6.17
CA LYS A 42 6.93 12.31 -6.00
C LYS A 42 5.44 12.15 -6.29
N GLN A 43 5.02 10.96 -6.75
CA GLN A 43 3.65 10.71 -7.18
C GLN A 43 2.96 9.78 -6.19
N LEU A 44 2.99 8.48 -6.46
CA LEU A 44 2.31 7.48 -5.65
C LEU A 44 3.07 7.18 -4.35
N GLY A 45 2.33 6.67 -3.37
CA GLY A 45 2.94 6.02 -2.21
C GLY A 45 3.52 4.67 -2.62
N TYR A 46 4.82 4.47 -2.36
CA TYR A 46 5.51 3.19 -2.56
C TYR A 46 5.78 2.55 -1.21
N ASN A 47 5.50 1.26 -1.10
CA ASN A 47 5.69 0.48 0.10
C ASN A 47 6.12 -0.96 -0.21
N VAL A 48 6.87 -1.55 0.72
CA VAL A 48 7.13 -2.99 0.80
C VAL A 48 6.15 -3.59 1.80
N ALA A 49 5.53 -4.72 1.44
CA ALA A 49 4.68 -5.49 2.33
C ALA A 49 5.38 -6.80 2.69
N ALA A 50 5.60 -7.04 3.97
CA ALA A 50 6.07 -8.30 4.51
C ALA A 50 4.87 -9.12 5.00
N VAL A 51 4.71 -10.33 4.47
CA VAL A 51 3.60 -11.25 4.72
C VAL A 51 4.18 -12.54 5.29
N ALA A 52 3.59 -13.08 6.36
CA ALA A 52 4.12 -14.29 6.98
C ALA A 52 3.87 -15.51 6.06
N PRO A 53 4.70 -16.57 6.16
CA PRO A 53 4.43 -17.82 5.46
C PRO A 53 3.05 -18.37 5.83
N GLY A 54 2.25 -18.72 4.82
CA GLY A 54 0.89 -19.24 5.01
C GLY A 54 -0.21 -18.17 4.99
N GLU A 55 0.16 -16.88 5.06
CA GLU A 55 -0.78 -15.78 4.85
C GLU A 55 -0.87 -15.41 3.38
N GLU A 56 -2.06 -14.99 2.97
CA GLU A 56 -2.29 -14.51 1.62
C GLU A 56 -1.84 -13.04 1.50
N LYS A 57 -1.22 -12.70 0.36
CA LYS A 57 -0.90 -11.30 0.08
C LYS A 57 -2.20 -10.49 -0.07
N PRO A 58 -2.42 -9.44 0.73
CA PRO A 58 -3.61 -8.60 0.58
C PRO A 58 -3.57 -7.91 -0.78
N LYS A 59 -4.55 -8.24 -1.63
CA LYS A 59 -4.74 -7.59 -2.94
C LYS A 59 -5.40 -6.22 -2.71
N MET A 60 -4.60 -5.18 -2.55
CA MET A 60 -5.13 -3.82 -2.52
C MET A 60 -5.43 -3.34 -3.94
N PHE A 61 -6.72 -3.16 -4.24
CA PHE A 61 -7.14 -2.32 -5.36
C PHE A 61 -7.30 -0.89 -4.84
N ARG A 62 -6.54 0.07 -5.38
CA ARG A 62 -6.66 1.49 -5.00
C ARG A 62 -7.00 2.30 -6.24
N TYR A 63 -8.18 2.89 -6.27
CA TYR A 63 -8.55 3.85 -7.29
C TYR A 63 -7.82 5.17 -7.00
N LEU A 64 -7.04 5.65 -7.97
CA LEU A 64 -6.44 6.98 -7.95
C LEU A 64 -7.03 7.77 -9.12
N GLY A 65 -7.99 8.63 -8.81
CA GLY A 65 -8.52 9.64 -9.71
C GLY A 65 -8.06 11.03 -9.28
N ARG A 66 -7.90 11.94 -10.24
CA ARG A 66 -7.90 13.37 -9.92
C ARG A 66 -9.36 13.79 -9.84
N GLU A 67 -9.75 14.50 -8.79
CA GLU A 67 -11.12 14.99 -8.63
C GLU A 67 -11.60 15.76 -9.87
N SER A 68 -10.73 16.60 -10.43
CA SER A 68 -11.00 17.34 -11.68
C SER A 68 -11.14 16.47 -12.95
N GLN A 69 -10.84 15.18 -12.86
CA GLN A 69 -10.97 14.20 -13.94
C GLN A 69 -12.00 13.13 -13.58
N SER A 70 -12.73 13.31 -12.48
CA SER A 70 -13.93 12.53 -12.20
C SER A 70 -14.96 12.85 -13.27
N VAL A 71 -15.47 11.81 -13.91
CA VAL A 71 -16.65 11.93 -14.78
C VAL A 71 -17.86 11.60 -13.93
N ASP A 72 -18.81 12.53 -13.88
CA ASP A 72 -20.10 12.27 -13.25
C ASP A 72 -20.78 11.10 -13.97
N TYR A 73 -21.31 10.17 -13.19
CA TYR A 73 -22.01 9.00 -13.72
C TYR A 73 -23.30 9.45 -14.42
N TRP A 74 -23.56 8.86 -15.59
CA TRP A 74 -24.66 9.17 -16.51
C TRP A 74 -26.02 9.35 -15.80
N GLU A 75 -26.68 10.50 -15.97
CA GLU A 75 -28.11 10.67 -15.64
C GLU A 75 -28.96 10.19 -16.81
N GLY A 76 -29.53 8.98 -16.71
CA GLY A 76 -30.38 8.43 -17.76
C GLY A 76 -30.76 6.95 -17.64
N GLU A 77 -31.34 6.53 -16.50
CA GLU A 77 -32.36 5.48 -16.41
C GLU A 77 -33.39 5.84 -15.33
#